data_AF-A0A6I9NWI4-F1
#
_entry.id   AF-A0A6I9NWI4-F1
#
_cell.length_a   1.000
_cell.length_b   1.000
_cell.length_c   1.000
_cell.angle_alpha   90.00
_cell.angle_beta   90.00
_cell.angle_gamma   90.00
#
_symmetry.space_group_name_H-M   'P 1'
#
loop_
_entity.id
_entity.type
_entity.pdbx_description
1 polymer ?
#
loop_
_entity_poly.entity_id
_entity_poly.type
_entity_poly.pdbx_seq_one_letter_code
_entity_poly.pdbx_strand_id
1 'polypeptide(L)'
;LYNFGETVSLVFWTETWKPESFYDKICKNRKAGQHTLCLLDIKVKEQSIENMMRGKKIFEPPRFMTVGQAADQLIQIIERRREEGGELGVTEDTVCVGVARLGADDQLIRTGTLRQLVSCDLGEPLHSLVVTGHLHPLEVDMLRVNAEPDALKDLKSIDSSTFCS
;
A
#
# COMPACT_ATOMS: atom_id res chain seq x y z
N LEU A 1 -17.86 -0.18 -1.21
CA LEU A 1 -17.33 -1.49 -1.67
C LEU A 1 -17.38 -1.65 -3.19
N TYR A 2 -18.39 -1.12 -3.90
CA TYR A 2 -18.53 -1.27 -5.36
C TYR A 2 -17.39 -0.65 -6.21
N ASN A 3 -16.57 0.23 -5.64
CA ASN A 3 -15.47 0.91 -6.33
C ASN A 3 -14.11 0.21 -6.22
N PHE A 4 -14.03 -1.02 -5.69
CA PHE A 4 -12.77 -1.78 -5.62
C PHE A 4 -12.54 -2.61 -6.88
N GLY A 5 -11.33 -2.55 -7.41
CA GLY A 5 -10.86 -3.33 -8.56
C GLY A 5 -10.18 -4.63 -8.14
N GLU A 6 -9.25 -5.11 -8.98
CA GLU A 6 -8.48 -6.33 -8.70
C GLU A 6 -7.64 -6.16 -7.42
N THR A 7 -7.77 -7.09 -6.46
CA THR A 7 -6.93 -7.12 -5.26
C THR A 7 -5.52 -7.60 -5.60
N VAL A 8 -4.51 -7.00 -4.99
CA VAL A 8 -3.10 -7.34 -5.22
C VAL A 8 -2.42 -7.79 -3.93
N SER A 9 -1.31 -8.50 -4.07
CA SER A 9 -0.44 -8.88 -2.94
C SER A 9 0.95 -8.27 -3.15
N LEU A 10 1.41 -7.50 -2.17
CA LEU A 10 2.77 -6.98 -2.12
C LEU A 10 3.62 -8.01 -1.37
N VAL A 11 4.77 -8.35 -1.94
CA VAL A 11 5.68 -9.37 -1.39
C VAL A 11 6.98 -8.74 -0.95
N PHE A 12 7.64 -9.32 0.06
CA PHE A 12 8.94 -8.84 0.48
C PHE A 12 9.95 -8.90 -0.65
N TRP A 13 10.67 -7.80 -0.87
CA TRP A 13 11.82 -7.76 -1.73
C TRP A 13 13.03 -8.42 -1.05
N THR A 14 13.86 -9.07 -1.86
CA THR A 14 15.21 -9.48 -1.50
C THR A 14 16.22 -8.71 -2.33
N GLU A 15 17.51 -8.88 -2.06
CA GLU A 15 18.58 -8.24 -2.83
C GLU A 15 18.55 -8.63 -4.30
N THR A 16 18.21 -9.89 -4.60
CA THR A 16 18.23 -10.46 -5.96
C THR A 16 16.85 -10.56 -6.59
N TRP A 17 15.77 -10.32 -5.84
CA TRP A 17 14.40 -10.48 -6.31
C TRP A 17 13.49 -9.35 -5.81
N LYS A 18 13.17 -8.40 -6.71
CA LYS A 18 12.26 -7.27 -6.50
C LYS A 18 11.05 -7.28 -7.47
N PRO A 19 9.96 -8.04 -7.20
CA PRO A 19 8.75 -8.03 -8.01
C PRO A 19 8.09 -6.67 -8.02
N GLU A 20 7.55 -6.29 -9.18
CA GLU A 20 6.72 -5.09 -9.32
C GLU A 20 5.40 -5.36 -10.08
N SER A 21 5.06 -6.61 -10.39
CA SER A 21 3.86 -6.92 -11.19
C SER A 21 2.54 -6.49 -10.55
N PHE A 22 2.52 -6.34 -9.22
CA PHE A 22 1.38 -5.76 -8.49
C PHE A 22 1.18 -4.26 -8.81
N TYR A 23 2.25 -3.53 -9.13
CA TYR A 23 2.19 -2.10 -9.45
C TYR A 23 1.41 -1.84 -10.73
N ASP A 24 1.59 -2.66 -11.77
CA ASP A 24 0.85 -2.53 -13.02
C ASP A 24 -0.66 -2.73 -12.82
N LYS A 25 -1.03 -3.64 -11.92
CA LYS A 25 -2.43 -3.87 -11.55
C LYS A 25 -3.03 -2.70 -10.77
N ILE A 26 -2.27 -2.12 -9.84
CA ILE A 26 -2.67 -0.89 -9.13
C ILE A 26 -2.91 0.24 -10.13
N CYS A 27 -1.96 0.46 -11.06
CA CYS A 27 -2.10 1.47 -12.12
C CYS A 27 -3.33 1.23 -12.99
N LYS A 28 -3.59 -0.03 -13.37
CA LYS A 28 -4.77 -0.40 -14.16
C LYS A 28 -6.08 -0.11 -13.45
N ASN A 29 -6.20 -0.50 -12.18
CA ASN A 29 -7.38 -0.19 -11.36
C ASN A 29 -7.58 1.32 -11.24
N ARG A 30 -6.52 2.06 -10.93
CA ARG A 30 -6.59 3.51 -10.76
C ARG A 30 -6.98 4.23 -12.05
N LYS A 31 -6.48 3.79 -13.21
CA LYS A 31 -6.90 4.28 -14.53
C LYS A 31 -8.39 4.03 -14.81
N ALA A 32 -8.97 2.98 -14.23
CA ALA A 32 -10.41 2.69 -14.27
C ALA A 32 -11.22 3.41 -13.18
N GLY A 33 -10.59 4.28 -12.37
CA GLY A 33 -11.22 4.95 -11.23
C GLY A 33 -11.43 4.05 -10.01
N GLN A 34 -10.89 2.84 -10.01
CA GLN A 34 -11.10 1.85 -8.95
C GLN A 34 -10.04 1.93 -7.85
N HIS A 35 -10.46 1.69 -6.62
CA HIS A 35 -9.58 1.47 -5.49
C HIS A 35 -8.91 0.10 -5.58
N THR A 36 -7.72 -0.02 -5.01
CA THR A 36 -6.99 -1.29 -4.95
C THR A 36 -6.74 -1.68 -3.50
N LEU A 37 -7.28 -2.83 -3.08
CA LEU A 37 -6.87 -3.47 -1.84
C LEU A 37 -5.53 -4.17 -2.07
N CYS A 38 -4.54 -3.79 -1.26
CA CYS A 38 -3.20 -4.35 -1.26
C CYS A 38 -3.03 -5.20 0.01
N LEU A 39 -3.00 -6.51 -0.15
CA LEU A 39 -2.66 -7.46 0.89
C LEU A 39 -1.13 -7.48 1.06
N LEU A 40 -0.66 -7.44 2.30
CA LEU A 40 0.77 -7.33 2.61
C LEU A 40 1.34 -8.69 3.02
N ASP A 41 2.58 -8.94 2.62
CA ASP A 41 3.22 -10.23 2.78
C ASP A 41 3.34 -10.69 4.24
N ILE A 42 3.28 -11.99 4.44
CA ILE A 42 3.42 -12.66 5.73
C ILE A 42 4.38 -13.82 5.57
N LYS A 43 5.54 -13.71 6.23
CA LYS A 43 6.55 -14.76 6.27
C LYS A 43 6.57 -15.39 7.64
N VAL A 44 6.03 -16.60 7.75
CA VAL A 44 5.99 -17.37 9.00
C VAL A 44 6.73 -18.68 8.81
N LYS A 45 7.52 -19.09 9.82
CA LYS A 45 8.24 -20.38 9.83
C LYS A 45 9.15 -20.58 8.61
N GLU A 46 9.83 -19.53 8.14
CA GLU A 46 10.86 -19.68 7.12
C GLU A 46 12.16 -20.21 7.75
N GLN A 47 12.85 -21.10 7.06
CA GLN A 47 14.22 -21.48 7.42
C GLN A 47 15.18 -20.65 6.57
N SER A 48 16.26 -20.15 7.17
CA SER A 48 17.33 -19.55 6.39
C SER A 48 17.91 -20.57 5.40
N ILE A 49 18.39 -20.10 4.25
CA ILE A 49 19.00 -20.96 3.22
C ILE A 49 20.13 -21.79 3.84
N GLU A 50 20.92 -21.19 4.73
CA GLU A 50 22.00 -21.86 5.45
C GLU A 50 21.49 -22.98 6.36
N ASN A 51 20.44 -22.72 7.14
CA ASN A 51 19.85 -23.72 8.03
C ASN A 51 19.23 -24.88 7.24
N MET A 52 18.59 -24.58 6.11
CA MET A 52 18.04 -25.58 5.20
C MET A 52 19.13 -26.46 4.57
N MET A 53 20.21 -25.84 4.05
CA MET A 53 21.36 -26.56 3.49
C MET A 53 22.06 -27.46 4.52
N ARG A 54 22.06 -27.05 5.80
CA ARG A 54 22.64 -27.81 6.92
C ARG A 54 21.66 -28.79 7.59
N GLY A 55 20.43 -28.92 7.09
CA GLY A 55 19.39 -29.78 7.66
C GLY A 55 18.93 -29.37 9.07
N LYS A 56 19.23 -28.14 9.51
CA LYS A 56 18.85 -27.62 10.83
C LYS A 56 17.44 -27.04 10.77
N LYS A 57 16.53 -27.57 11.59
CA LYS A 57 15.15 -27.08 11.73
C LYS A 57 15.07 -25.81 12.59
N ILE A 58 15.86 -24.79 12.25
CA ILE A 58 15.84 -23.48 12.91
C ILE A 58 15.03 -22.53 12.05
N PHE A 59 13.93 -22.04 12.61
CA PHE A 59 13.00 -21.14 11.93
C PHE A 59 13.27 -19.70 12.36
N GLU A 60 13.18 -18.80 11.39
CA GLU A 60 13.25 -17.37 11.64
C GLU A 60 11.97 -16.86 12.32
N PRO A 61 12.06 -15.77 13.11
CA PRO A 61 10.88 -15.14 13.67
C PRO A 61 9.92 -14.70 12.55
N PRO A 62 8.61 -14.71 12.82
CA PRO A 62 7.62 -14.33 11.82
C PRO A 62 7.78 -12.85 11.46
N ARG A 63 7.71 -12.55 10.15
CA ARG A 63 7.81 -11.20 9.60
C ARG A 63 6.50 -10.86 8.90
N PHE A 64 5.94 -9.72 9.27
CA PHE A 64 4.71 -9.19 8.69
C PHE A 64 5.05 -7.86 8.03
N MET A 65 4.70 -7.70 6.76
CA MET A 65 4.98 -6.47 6.04
C MET A 65 4.10 -5.34 6.59
N THR A 66 4.73 -4.21 6.93
CA THR A 66 4.01 -3.03 7.40
C THR A 66 3.55 -2.14 6.23
N VAL A 67 2.58 -1.25 6.49
CA VAL A 67 2.18 -0.23 5.50
C VAL A 67 3.35 0.66 5.12
N GLY A 68 4.22 1.04 6.06
CA GLY A 68 5.40 1.85 5.76
C GLY A 68 6.36 1.16 4.80
N GLN A 69 6.62 -0.14 5.00
CA GLN A 69 7.44 -0.93 4.07
C GLN A 69 6.79 -1.08 2.70
N ALA A 70 5.48 -1.29 2.65
CA ALA A 70 4.73 -1.38 1.40
C ALA A 70 4.74 -0.05 0.62
N ALA A 71 4.54 1.07 1.33
CA ALA A 71 4.59 2.41 0.76
C ALA A 71 5.99 2.74 0.22
N ASP A 72 7.04 2.39 0.97
CA ASP A 72 8.43 2.57 0.55
C ASP A 72 8.75 1.78 -0.73
N GLN A 73 8.31 0.51 -0.82
CA GLN A 73 8.45 -0.27 -2.06
C GLN A 73 7.76 0.39 -3.25
N LEU A 74 6.54 0.91 -3.07
CA LEU A 74 5.81 1.60 -4.13
C LEU A 74 6.54 2.87 -4.58
N ILE A 75 7.09 3.65 -3.65
CA ILE A 75 7.90 4.84 -3.98
C ILE A 75 9.16 4.45 -4.76
N GLN A 76 9.88 3.41 -4.34
CA GLN A 76 11.06 2.93 -5.09
C GLN A 76 10.70 2.49 -6.53
N ILE A 77 9.52 1.88 -6.74
CA ILE A 77 9.04 1.55 -8.09
C ILE A 77 8.75 2.82 -8.89
N ILE A 78 8.08 3.81 -8.28
CA ILE A 78 7.76 5.10 -8.90
C ILE A 78 9.03 5.84 -9.35
N GLU A 79 10.04 5.91 -8.49
CA GLU A 79 11.32 6.56 -8.77
C GLU A 79 12.03 5.88 -9.95
N ARG A 80 12.18 4.55 -9.91
CA ARG A 80 12.80 3.79 -11.01
C ARG A 80 12.06 4.00 -12.34
N ARG A 81 10.73 3.89 -12.35
CA ARG A 81 9.94 4.06 -13.58
C ARG A 81 9.99 5.49 -14.11
N ARG A 82 10.10 6.48 -13.23
CA ARG A 82 10.30 7.89 -13.62
C ARG A 82 11.64 8.07 -14.35
N GLU A 83 12.71 7.46 -13.86
CA GLU A 83 14.03 7.49 -14.50
C GLU A 83 14.04 6.80 -15.86
N GLU A 84 13.28 5.70 -15.98
CA GLU A 84 13.10 4.97 -17.24
C GLU A 84 12.15 5.66 -18.24
N GLY A 85 11.50 6.78 -17.84
CA GLY A 85 10.55 7.50 -18.67
C GLY A 85 9.19 6.80 -18.85
N GLY A 86 8.85 5.89 -17.94
CA GLY A 86 7.58 5.15 -17.95
C GLY A 86 6.38 5.99 -17.51
N GLU A 87 5.17 5.56 -17.90
CA GLU A 87 3.91 6.15 -17.43
C GLU A 87 3.71 5.80 -15.94
N LEU A 88 3.49 6.84 -15.11
CA LEU A 88 3.22 6.69 -13.68
C LEU A 88 1.71 6.71 -13.44
N GLY A 89 1.14 5.57 -13.05
CA GLY A 89 -0.26 5.51 -12.60
C GLY A 89 -0.43 5.94 -11.15
N VAL A 90 0.65 6.03 -10.38
CA VAL A 90 0.68 6.39 -8.96
C VAL A 90 1.87 7.34 -8.73
N THR A 91 1.73 8.26 -7.78
CA THR A 91 2.75 9.22 -7.36
C THR A 91 2.94 9.18 -5.85
N GLU A 92 4.00 9.78 -5.35
CA GLU A 92 4.28 9.90 -3.91
C GLU A 92 3.18 10.66 -3.16
N ASP A 93 2.44 11.52 -3.86
CA ASP A 93 1.32 12.32 -3.34
C ASP A 93 -0.03 11.60 -3.51
N THR A 94 -0.05 10.40 -4.08
CA THR A 94 -1.28 9.61 -4.21
C THR A 94 -1.84 9.28 -2.84
N VAL A 95 -3.12 9.59 -2.63
CA VAL A 95 -3.82 9.31 -1.37
C VAL A 95 -4.02 7.82 -1.20
N CYS A 96 -3.66 7.32 -0.04
CA CYS A 96 -3.75 5.92 0.35
C CYS A 96 -4.35 5.80 1.76
N VAL A 97 -4.80 4.60 2.09
CA VAL A 97 -5.29 4.26 3.43
C VAL A 97 -4.50 3.09 3.98
N GLY A 98 -3.79 3.32 5.07
CA GLY A 98 -3.19 2.26 5.87
C GLY A 98 -4.19 1.76 6.91
N VAL A 99 -4.32 0.44 7.04
CA VAL A 99 -5.22 -0.19 8.00
C VAL A 99 -4.45 -1.26 8.77
N ALA A 100 -4.55 -1.25 10.09
CA ALA A 100 -3.99 -2.25 10.99
C ALA A 100 -5.06 -2.84 11.90
N ARG A 101 -4.98 -4.16 12.10
CA ARG A 101 -5.81 -4.93 13.05
C ARG A 101 -7.31 -4.63 12.91
N LEU A 102 -7.81 -4.53 11.67
CA LEU A 102 -9.21 -4.23 11.40
C LEU A 102 -10.13 -5.19 12.17
N GLY A 103 -11.02 -4.63 12.99
CA GLY A 103 -11.95 -5.39 13.84
C GLY A 103 -11.42 -5.74 15.24
N ALA A 104 -10.18 -5.39 15.59
CA ALA A 104 -9.68 -5.45 16.96
C ALA A 104 -9.99 -4.16 17.73
N ASP A 105 -9.95 -4.23 19.07
CA ASP A 105 -10.17 -3.07 19.96
C ASP A 105 -9.13 -1.97 19.73
N ASP A 106 -7.92 -2.35 19.32
CA ASP A 106 -6.80 -1.48 19.00
C ASP A 106 -6.62 -1.28 17.49
N GLN A 107 -7.67 -1.43 16.68
CA GLN A 107 -7.59 -1.15 15.24
C GLN A 107 -7.11 0.28 14.97
N LEU A 108 -6.30 0.45 13.93
CA LEU A 108 -5.83 1.76 13.50
C LEU A 108 -6.02 1.93 11.99
N ILE A 109 -6.61 3.06 11.61
CA ILE A 109 -6.81 3.46 10.21
C ILE A 109 -6.15 4.81 10.05
N ARG A 110 -5.43 5.01 8.93
CA ARG A 110 -4.74 6.27 8.61
C ARG A 110 -4.95 6.54 7.14
N THR A 111 -5.32 7.77 6.81
CA THR A 111 -5.31 8.25 5.44
C THR A 111 -4.12 9.19 5.27
N GLY A 112 -3.31 8.95 4.26
CA GLY A 112 -2.12 9.74 3.99
C GLY A 112 -1.71 9.64 2.54
N THR A 113 -0.88 10.55 2.06
CA THR A 113 -0.16 10.30 0.81
C THR A 113 0.77 9.11 0.96
N LEU A 114 1.16 8.45 -0.14
CA LEU A 114 2.17 7.39 -0.10
C LEU A 114 3.42 7.82 0.68
N ARG A 115 3.87 9.05 0.45
CA ARG A 115 5.01 9.66 1.16
C ARG A 115 4.80 9.69 2.68
N GLN A 116 3.62 10.12 3.13
CA GLN A 116 3.30 10.17 4.57
C GLN A 116 3.21 8.77 5.19
N LEU A 117 2.71 7.80 4.43
CA LEU A 117 2.54 6.43 4.91
C LEU A 117 3.86 5.69 5.12
N VAL A 118 4.96 6.09 4.47
CA VAL A 118 6.30 5.50 4.71
C VAL A 118 6.70 5.60 6.18
N SER A 119 6.48 6.77 6.79
CA SER A 119 6.84 7.04 8.19
C SER A 119 5.71 6.75 9.19
N CYS A 120 4.63 6.13 8.73
CA CYS A 120 3.42 5.94 9.53
C CYS A 120 3.52 4.69 10.40
N ASP A 121 3.56 4.86 11.72
CA ASP A 121 3.68 3.74 12.67
C ASP A 121 2.35 3.07 12.95
N LEU A 122 1.95 2.16 12.05
CA LEU A 122 0.97 1.07 12.14
C LEU A 122 0.40 0.60 13.50
N GLY A 123 1.31 0.49 14.48
CA GLY A 123 1.20 -0.50 15.54
C GLY A 123 1.57 -1.91 15.06
N GLU A 124 1.07 -2.91 15.78
CA GLU A 124 1.33 -4.33 15.50
C GLU A 124 0.52 -4.84 14.29
N PRO A 125 1.03 -5.88 13.60
CA PRO A 125 0.31 -6.54 12.51
C PRO A 125 -1.07 -7.11 12.94
N LEU A 126 -1.99 -7.43 12.02
CA LEU A 126 -1.84 -7.45 10.55
C LEU A 126 -2.18 -6.12 9.89
N HIS A 127 -1.41 -5.78 8.85
CA HIS A 127 -1.57 -4.54 8.09
C HIS A 127 -2.13 -4.82 6.68
N SER A 128 -2.86 -3.84 6.14
CA SER A 128 -3.25 -3.77 4.74
C SER A 128 -3.16 -2.33 4.25
N LEU A 129 -2.98 -2.17 2.94
CA LEU A 129 -2.91 -0.87 2.29
C LEU A 129 -4.04 -0.78 1.26
N VAL A 130 -4.68 0.38 1.15
CA VAL A 130 -5.60 0.70 0.07
C VAL A 130 -5.02 1.85 -0.74
N VAL A 131 -4.85 1.64 -2.05
CA VAL A 131 -4.54 2.73 -2.99
C VAL A 131 -5.86 3.23 -3.53
N THR A 132 -6.13 4.53 -3.37
CA THR A 132 -7.41 5.11 -3.82
C THR A 132 -7.49 5.14 -5.35
N GLY A 133 -8.68 5.41 -5.85
CA GLY A 133 -8.98 5.64 -7.26
C GLY A 133 -9.74 6.96 -7.36
N HIS A 134 -10.87 6.95 -8.04
CA HIS A 134 -11.82 8.06 -8.00
C HIS A 134 -12.57 8.04 -6.68
N LEU A 135 -12.62 9.18 -6.01
CA LEU A 135 -13.25 9.37 -4.71
C LEU A 135 -14.56 10.13 -4.85
N HIS A 136 -15.64 9.58 -4.32
CA HIS A 136 -16.89 10.31 -4.13
C HIS A 136 -16.74 11.33 -2.98
N PRO A 137 -17.46 12.48 -2.97
CA PRO A 137 -17.41 13.45 -1.87
C PRO A 137 -17.59 12.81 -0.46
N LEU A 138 -18.52 11.86 -0.33
CA LEU A 138 -18.73 11.12 0.91
C LEU A 138 -17.54 10.24 1.32
N GLU A 139 -16.81 9.68 0.34
CA GLU A 139 -15.57 8.94 0.63
C GLU A 139 -14.50 9.91 1.14
N VAL A 140 -14.36 11.09 0.52
CA VAL A 140 -13.44 12.14 1.00
C VAL A 140 -13.77 12.55 2.44
N ASP A 141 -15.05 12.73 2.77
CA ASP A 141 -15.49 13.06 4.13
C ASP A 141 -15.15 11.95 5.13
N MET A 142 -15.31 10.68 4.74
CA MET A 142 -14.92 9.56 5.59
C MET A 142 -13.41 9.47 5.78
N LEU A 143 -12.63 9.73 4.73
CA LEU A 143 -11.17 9.73 4.76
C LEU A 143 -10.62 10.82 5.70
N ARG A 144 -11.27 11.99 5.75
CA ARG A 144 -10.87 13.10 6.65
C ARG A 144 -10.83 12.71 8.12
N VAL A 145 -11.64 11.75 8.56
CA VAL A 145 -11.72 11.33 9.96
C VAL A 145 -10.38 10.78 10.47
N ASN A 146 -9.59 10.18 9.59
CA ASN A 146 -8.31 9.55 9.93
C ASN A 146 -7.15 10.10 9.10
N ALA A 147 -7.30 11.29 8.51
CA ALA A 147 -6.30 11.87 7.62
C ALA A 147 -5.12 12.48 8.38
N GLU A 148 -3.92 12.18 7.90
CA GLU A 148 -2.71 12.94 8.24
C GLU A 148 -2.88 14.41 7.80
N PRO A 149 -2.22 15.36 8.48
CA PRO A 149 -2.22 16.76 8.06
C PRO A 149 -1.88 16.86 6.58
N ASP A 150 -2.59 17.72 5.85
CA ASP A 150 -2.38 17.96 4.42
C ASP A 150 -2.58 16.76 3.47
N ALA A 151 -2.96 15.56 3.95
CA ALA A 151 -3.06 14.36 3.10
C ALA A 151 -4.02 14.54 1.91
N LEU A 152 -5.05 15.36 2.07
CA LEU A 152 -6.12 15.55 1.09
C LEU A 152 -6.07 16.91 0.39
N LYS A 153 -5.01 17.71 0.60
CA LYS A 153 -4.94 19.10 0.09
C LYS A 153 -4.86 19.18 -1.43
N ASP A 154 -4.23 18.20 -2.05
CA ASP A 154 -3.96 18.17 -3.49
C ASP A 154 -5.04 17.42 -4.29
N LEU A 155 -6.16 17.05 -3.64
CA LEU A 155 -7.30 16.45 -4.32
C LEU A 155 -7.89 17.42 -5.36
N LYS A 156 -8.00 16.93 -6.60
CA LYS A 156 -8.60 17.64 -7.72
C LYS A 156 -9.99 17.08 -8.00
N SER A 157 -10.96 17.98 -8.19
CA SER A 157 -12.27 17.61 -8.72
C SER A 157 -12.15 17.32 -10.22
N ILE A 158 -12.55 16.12 -10.63
CA ILE A 158 -12.67 15.73 -12.04
C ILE A 158 -14.03 16.21 -12.57
N ASP A 159 -15.07 16.04 -11.76
CA ASP A 159 -16.43 16.48 -12.00
C ASP A 159 -17.11 16.83 -10.66
N SER A 160 -18.40 17.20 -10.70
CA SER A 160 -19.17 17.61 -9.52
C SER A 160 -19.33 16.54 -8.43
N SER A 161 -18.98 15.29 -8.73
CA SER A 161 -19.17 14.11 -7.87
C SER A 161 -17.91 13.25 -7.71
N THR A 162 -16.78 13.65 -8.29
CA THR A 162 -15.57 12.82 -8.33
C THR A 162 -14.31 13.62 -8.05
N PHE A 163 -13.47 13.10 -7.15
CA PHE A 163 -12.15 13.60 -6.80
C PHE A 163 -11.05 12.60 -7.12
N CYS A 164 -9.84 13.08 -7.39
CA CYS A 164 -8.65 12.25 -7.56
C CYS A 164 -7.42 13.03 -7.05
N SER A 165 -6.45 12.31 -6.48
CA SER A 165 -5.16 12.87 -6.04
C SER A 165 -4.12 12.81 -7.16
#